data_AF-A0A2N4YP33-F1
#
_entry.id   AF-A0A2N4YP33-F1
#
_cell.length_a   1.000
_cell.length_b   1.000
_cell.length_c   1.000
_cell.angle_alpha   90.00
_cell.angle_beta   90.00
_cell.angle_gamma   90.00
#
_symmetry.space_group_name_H-M   'P 1'
#
loop_
_entity.id
_entity.type
_entity.pdbx_description
1 polymer ?
#
loop_
_entity_poly.entity_id
_entity_poly.type
_entity_poly.pdbx_seq_one_letter_code
_entity_poly.pdbx_strand_id
1 'polypeptide(L)'
;STLDWLTPFNLFCGLGLVVAYLLLGTTWLIMKSEGALQQRMRELTRKVLLALMVVIAVVSVWTPLGWRYVAERWFTLPNFFWFVPVPILVLALGLWIWRLSARPASHARPFILTLGLIFLGFSGLGISVWPNIIPPNISLWDAAAPPSSQVFMLPGALLIIPVILMYTAWSYYVFRGKVSGSEGYH
;
A
#
# COMPACT_ATOMS: atom_id res chain seq x y z
N SER A 1 27.53 6.40 -13.17
CA SER A 1 26.91 6.62 -14.50
C SER A 1 25.55 7.30 -14.31
N THR A 2 24.98 8.00 -15.29
CA THR A 2 23.64 8.61 -15.17
C THR A 2 22.51 7.59 -14.98
N LEU A 3 22.78 6.31 -15.24
CA LEU A 3 21.86 5.18 -15.08
C LEU A 3 22.07 4.36 -13.79
N ASP A 4 22.83 4.86 -12.81
CA ASP A 4 23.08 4.11 -11.56
C ASP A 4 21.79 3.84 -10.76
N TRP A 5 20.71 4.57 -11.03
CA TRP A 5 19.38 4.35 -10.44
C TRP A 5 18.63 3.16 -11.05
N LEU A 6 19.01 2.71 -12.26
CA LEU A 6 18.33 1.63 -12.98
C LEU A 6 18.85 0.25 -12.53
N THR A 7 18.64 -0.07 -11.25
CA THR A 7 19.01 -1.37 -10.69
C THR A 7 17.88 -2.39 -10.88
N PRO A 8 18.19 -3.71 -10.94
CA PRO A 8 17.17 -4.76 -11.01
C PRO A 8 16.16 -4.67 -9.85
N PHE A 9 16.63 -4.31 -8.65
CA PHE A 9 15.78 -4.14 -7.48
C PHE A 9 14.80 -2.97 -7.66
N ASN A 10 15.26 -1.82 -8.15
CA ASN A 10 14.40 -0.66 -8.38
C ASN A 10 13.34 -0.94 -9.45
N LEU A 11 13.72 -1.63 -10.53
CA LEU A 11 12.79 -2.05 -11.57
C LEU A 11 11.74 -3.04 -11.03
N PHE A 12 12.16 -3.99 -10.19
CA PHE A 12 11.25 -4.94 -9.54
C PHE A 12 10.27 -4.24 -8.58
N CYS A 13 10.74 -3.28 -7.79
CA CYS A 13 9.88 -2.45 -6.94
C CYS A 13 8.86 -1.66 -7.77
N GLY A 14 9.28 -1.11 -8.92
CA GLY A 14 8.36 -0.46 -9.87
C GLY A 14 7.28 -1.40 -10.40
N LEU A 15 7.65 -2.62 -10.79
CA LEU A 15 6.69 -3.66 -11.18
C LEU A 15 5.75 -4.02 -10.02
N GLY A 16 6.28 -4.14 -8.81
CA GLY A 16 5.51 -4.37 -7.59
C GLY A 16 4.46 -3.29 -7.35
N LEU A 17 4.81 -2.02 -7.57
CA LEU A 17 3.89 -0.90 -7.46
C LEU A 17 2.75 -0.98 -8.49
N VAL A 18 3.06 -1.36 -9.74
CA VAL A 18 2.03 -1.60 -10.77
C VAL A 18 1.06 -2.70 -10.32
N VAL A 19 1.57 -3.80 -9.79
CA VAL A 19 0.73 -4.91 -9.26
C VAL A 19 -0.13 -4.44 -8.08
N ALA A 20 0.42 -3.64 -7.18
CA ALA A 20 -0.32 -3.05 -6.06
C ALA A 20 -1.46 -2.14 -6.54
N TYR A 21 -1.21 -1.28 -7.53
CA TYR A 21 -2.27 -0.44 -8.12
C TYR A 21 -3.32 -1.25 -8.86
N LEU A 22 -2.94 -2.33 -9.55
CA LEU A 22 -3.89 -3.27 -10.15
C LEU A 22 -4.78 -3.92 -9.08
N LEU A 23 -4.24 -4.27 -7.91
CA LEU A 23 -5.04 -4.83 -6.82
C LEU A 23 -6.03 -3.81 -6.25
N LEU A 24 -5.59 -2.57 -6.04
CA LEU A 24 -6.46 -1.47 -5.61
C LEU A 24 -7.57 -1.21 -6.64
N GLY A 25 -7.22 -1.15 -7.93
CA GLY A 25 -8.19 -0.94 -9.00
C GLY A 25 -9.21 -2.06 -9.12
N THR A 26 -8.77 -3.33 -9.07
CA THR A 26 -9.68 -4.49 -9.17
C THR A 26 -10.63 -4.59 -7.98
N THR A 27 -10.14 -4.36 -6.75
CA THR A 27 -10.99 -4.37 -5.55
C THR A 27 -11.93 -3.16 -5.48
N TRP A 28 -11.51 -2.00 -5.98
CA TRP A 28 -12.38 -0.83 -6.15
C TRP A 28 -13.48 -1.10 -7.19
N LEU A 29 -13.15 -1.73 -8.32
CA LEU A 29 -14.13 -2.11 -9.33
C LEU A 29 -15.12 -3.15 -8.78
N ILE A 30 -14.72 -4.08 -7.90
CA ILE A 30 -15.66 -4.98 -7.21
C ILE A 30 -16.70 -4.19 -6.40
N MET A 31 -16.30 -3.06 -5.80
CA MET A 31 -17.19 -2.21 -5.01
C MET A 31 -18.16 -1.41 -5.90
N LYS A 32 -17.70 -0.95 -7.08
CA LYS A 32 -18.44 -0.02 -7.95
C LYS A 32 -19.19 -0.64 -9.13
N SER A 33 -18.85 -1.86 -9.53
CA SER A 33 -19.48 -2.55 -10.67
C SER A 33 -20.48 -3.62 -10.25
N GLU A 34 -21.31 -4.03 -11.21
CA GLU A 34 -22.29 -5.11 -11.09
C GLU A 34 -22.19 -6.12 -12.24
N GLY A 35 -22.91 -7.25 -12.11
CA GLY A 35 -23.04 -8.27 -13.14
C GLY A 35 -21.71 -8.92 -13.55
N ALA A 36 -21.53 -9.10 -14.87
CA ALA A 36 -20.38 -9.82 -15.43
C ALA A 36 -19.03 -9.15 -15.14
N LEU A 37 -18.98 -7.80 -15.17
CA LEU A 37 -17.75 -7.06 -14.87
C LEU A 37 -17.30 -7.31 -13.44
N GLN A 38 -18.24 -7.26 -12.49
CA GLN A 38 -17.93 -7.50 -11.09
C GLN A 38 -17.37 -8.91 -10.85
N GLN A 39 -17.96 -9.94 -11.50
CA GLN A 39 -17.48 -11.31 -11.41
C GLN A 39 -16.06 -11.45 -11.97
N ARG A 40 -15.79 -10.84 -13.14
CA ARG A 40 -14.45 -10.83 -13.75
C ARG A 40 -13.42 -10.17 -12.83
N MET A 41 -13.77 -9.07 -12.18
CA MET A 41 -12.87 -8.39 -11.23
C MET A 41 -12.61 -9.21 -9.97
N ARG A 42 -13.59 -9.99 -9.48
CA ARG A 42 -13.39 -10.94 -8.37
C ARG A 42 -12.40 -12.06 -8.69
N GLU A 43 -12.42 -12.56 -9.92
CA GLU A 43 -11.44 -13.54 -10.39
C GLU A 43 -10.06 -12.94 -10.57
N LEU A 44 -10.00 -11.75 -11.21
CA LEU A 44 -8.74 -11.06 -11.44
C LEU A 44 -8.06 -10.64 -10.14
N THR A 45 -8.83 -10.14 -9.16
CA THR A 45 -8.34 -9.76 -7.83
C THR A 45 -7.56 -10.90 -7.17
N ARG A 46 -8.03 -12.15 -7.28
CA ARG A 46 -7.33 -13.31 -6.70
C ARG A 46 -5.98 -13.55 -7.37
N LYS A 47 -5.91 -13.48 -8.70
CA LYS A 47 -4.66 -13.64 -9.46
C LYS A 47 -3.67 -12.51 -9.15
N VAL A 48 -4.15 -11.27 -9.13
CA VAL A 48 -3.34 -10.09 -8.84
C VAL A 48 -2.88 -10.07 -7.39
N LEU A 49 -3.72 -10.51 -6.45
CA LEU A 49 -3.34 -10.67 -5.04
C LEU A 49 -2.18 -11.66 -4.90
N LEU A 50 -2.25 -12.83 -5.55
CA LEU A 50 -1.14 -13.79 -5.53
C LEU A 50 0.14 -13.18 -6.11
N ALA A 51 0.04 -12.45 -7.22
CA ALA A 51 1.18 -11.73 -7.78
C ALA A 51 1.76 -10.74 -6.76
N LEU A 52 0.93 -9.97 -6.05
CA LEU A 52 1.39 -9.05 -5.01
C LEU A 52 2.05 -9.77 -3.84
N MET A 53 1.49 -10.90 -3.38
CA MET A 53 2.07 -11.71 -2.30
C MET A 53 3.46 -12.24 -2.70
N VAL A 54 3.63 -12.64 -3.97
CA VAL A 54 4.95 -13.04 -4.50
C VAL A 54 5.91 -11.85 -4.52
N VAL A 55 5.47 -10.68 -4.99
CA VAL A 55 6.30 -9.46 -4.97
C VAL A 55 6.74 -9.13 -3.54
N ILE A 56 5.82 -9.14 -2.58
CA ILE A 56 6.13 -8.88 -1.17
C ILE A 56 7.15 -9.90 -0.65
N ALA A 57 6.93 -11.20 -0.90
CA ALA A 57 7.86 -12.24 -0.48
C ALA A 57 9.26 -12.05 -1.07
N VAL A 58 9.36 -11.75 -2.37
CA VAL A 58 10.64 -11.49 -3.04
C VAL A 58 11.33 -10.27 -2.46
N VAL A 59 10.62 -9.15 -2.25
CA VAL A 59 11.19 -7.95 -1.63
C VAL A 59 11.63 -8.24 -0.19
N SER A 60 10.84 -8.96 0.59
CA SER A 60 11.17 -9.33 1.97
C SER A 60 12.42 -10.20 2.08
N VAL A 61 12.73 -11.01 1.07
CA VAL A 61 13.98 -11.79 1.03
C VAL A 61 15.14 -10.98 0.45
N TRP A 62 14.90 -10.24 -0.64
CA TRP A 62 15.95 -9.48 -1.32
C TRP A 62 16.49 -8.34 -0.45
N THR A 63 15.61 -7.61 0.26
CA THR A 63 16.01 -6.44 1.07
C THR A 63 17.08 -6.77 2.13
N PRO A 64 16.92 -7.76 3.02
CA PRO A 64 17.95 -8.09 4.00
C PRO A 64 19.22 -8.69 3.36
N LEU A 65 19.11 -9.36 2.21
CA LEU A 65 20.28 -9.88 1.49
C LEU A 65 21.10 -8.75 0.83
N GLY A 66 20.42 -7.71 0.33
CA GLY A 66 21.06 -6.56 -0.31
C GLY A 66 21.65 -5.56 0.70
N TRP A 67 21.01 -5.41 1.86
CA TRP A 67 21.42 -4.43 2.86
C TRP A 67 21.55 -5.04 4.26
N ARG A 68 22.80 -5.20 4.71
CA ARG A 68 23.14 -5.74 6.04
C ARG A 68 22.45 -5.01 7.19
N TYR A 69 22.31 -3.68 7.10
CA TYR A 69 21.64 -2.90 8.16
C TYR A 69 20.17 -3.31 8.34
N VAL A 70 19.47 -3.68 7.25
CA VAL A 70 18.07 -4.16 7.32
C VAL A 70 18.04 -5.55 7.94
N ALA A 71 18.97 -6.44 7.54
CA ALA A 71 19.07 -7.77 8.13
C ALA A 71 19.31 -7.72 9.63
N GLU A 72 20.24 -6.89 10.09
CA GLU A 72 20.49 -6.67 11.51
C GLU A 72 19.24 -6.14 12.20
N ARG A 73 18.53 -5.17 11.61
CA ARG A 73 17.31 -4.62 12.20
C ARG A 73 16.17 -5.63 12.30
N TRP A 74 16.01 -6.50 11.31
CA TRP A 74 14.90 -7.46 11.27
C TRP A 74 15.16 -8.72 12.09
N PHE A 75 16.41 -9.21 12.11
CA PHE A 75 16.72 -10.52 12.67
C PHE A 75 17.47 -10.48 14.02
N THR A 76 17.88 -9.30 14.51
CA THR A 76 18.45 -9.19 15.86
C THR A 76 17.36 -9.19 16.93
N LEU A 77 17.68 -9.76 18.09
CA LEU A 77 16.84 -9.71 19.28
C LEU A 77 17.08 -8.39 20.03
N PRO A 78 16.03 -7.68 20.49
CA PRO A 78 14.61 -8.07 20.52
C PRO A 78 13.79 -7.61 19.30
N ASN A 79 14.38 -6.89 18.34
CA ASN A 79 13.67 -6.30 17.20
C ASN A 79 12.86 -7.33 16.40
N PHE A 80 13.38 -8.55 16.24
CA PHE A 80 12.68 -9.65 15.59
C PHE A 80 11.23 -9.81 16.08
N PHE A 81 10.98 -9.75 17.39
CA PHE A 81 9.62 -9.89 17.95
C PHE A 81 8.70 -8.72 17.59
N TRP A 82 9.25 -7.53 17.37
CA TRP A 82 8.51 -6.37 16.90
C TRP A 82 8.17 -6.41 15.41
N PHE A 83 9.01 -7.09 14.61
CA PHE A 83 8.82 -7.20 13.15
C PHE A 83 7.98 -8.40 12.72
N VAL A 84 8.01 -9.54 13.45
CA VAL A 84 7.20 -10.74 13.15
C VAL A 84 5.69 -10.50 12.99
N PRO A 85 5.03 -9.57 13.72
CA PRO A 85 3.62 -9.26 13.49
C PRO A 85 3.32 -8.78 12.06
N VAL A 86 4.26 -8.10 11.39
CA VAL A 86 4.05 -7.53 10.04
C VAL A 86 3.78 -8.63 8.99
N PRO A 87 4.64 -9.63 8.78
CA PRO A 87 4.37 -10.70 7.81
C PRO A 87 3.12 -11.51 8.18
N ILE A 88 2.82 -11.69 9.47
CA ILE A 88 1.60 -12.37 9.91
C ILE A 88 0.36 -11.58 9.48
N LEU A 89 0.36 -10.26 9.70
CA LEU A 89 -0.74 -9.38 9.29
C LEU A 89 -0.87 -9.31 7.76
N VAL A 90 0.23 -9.27 7.02
CA VAL A 90 0.22 -9.35 5.54
C VAL A 90 -0.46 -10.63 5.06
N LEU A 91 -0.10 -11.78 5.63
CA LEU A 91 -0.72 -13.07 5.30
C LEU A 91 -2.20 -13.11 5.71
N ALA A 92 -2.54 -12.62 6.90
CA ALA A 92 -3.91 -12.57 7.38
C ALA A 92 -4.82 -11.70 6.49
N LEU A 93 -4.36 -10.49 6.15
CA LEU A 93 -5.06 -9.58 5.24
C LEU A 93 -5.19 -10.19 3.85
N GLY A 94 -4.11 -10.78 3.30
CA GLY A 94 -4.15 -11.48 2.02
C GLY A 94 -5.18 -12.61 2.00
N LEU A 95 -5.20 -13.46 3.03
CA LEU A 95 -6.19 -14.54 3.16
C LEU A 95 -7.62 -14.01 3.27
N TRP A 96 -7.85 -12.91 3.99
CA TRP A 96 -9.17 -12.28 4.08
C TRP A 96 -9.60 -11.66 2.76
N ILE A 97 -8.71 -10.98 2.03
CA ILE A 97 -9.00 -10.45 0.70
C ILE A 97 -9.37 -11.60 -0.24
N TRP A 98 -8.60 -12.69 -0.23
CA TRP A 98 -8.88 -13.88 -1.04
C TRP A 98 -10.27 -14.45 -0.75
N ARG A 99 -10.58 -14.68 0.53
CA ARG A 99 -11.88 -15.24 0.97
C ARG A 99 -13.05 -14.32 0.65
N LEU A 100 -12.92 -13.01 0.89
CA LEU A 100 -14.02 -12.06 0.68
C LEU A 100 -14.25 -11.73 -0.79
N SER A 101 -13.20 -11.78 -1.62
CA SER A 101 -13.33 -11.61 -3.07
C SER A 101 -14.16 -12.73 -3.71
N ALA A 102 -14.13 -13.93 -3.14
CA ALA A 102 -14.97 -15.05 -3.58
C ALA A 102 -16.42 -14.97 -3.08
N ARG A 103 -16.73 -14.11 -2.09
CA ARG A 103 -18.09 -14.02 -1.51
C ARG A 103 -18.91 -12.90 -2.18
N PRO A 104 -20.04 -13.23 -2.85
CA PRO A 104 -20.85 -12.24 -3.58
C PRO A 104 -21.37 -11.09 -2.69
N ALA A 105 -21.70 -11.38 -1.43
CA ALA A 105 -22.23 -10.41 -0.47
C ALA A 105 -21.21 -9.37 0.04
N SER A 106 -19.91 -9.54 -0.27
CA SER A 106 -18.87 -8.64 0.19
C SER A 106 -18.40 -7.73 -0.96
N HIS A 107 -18.87 -6.48 -0.95
CA HIS A 107 -18.55 -5.49 -2.00
C HIS A 107 -17.41 -4.56 -1.59
N ALA A 108 -17.52 -3.87 -0.45
CA ALA A 108 -16.53 -2.87 -0.02
C ALA A 108 -15.35 -3.44 0.80
N ARG A 109 -15.54 -4.59 1.48
CA ARG A 109 -14.53 -5.14 2.40
C ARG A 109 -13.21 -5.52 1.71
N PRO A 110 -13.19 -6.14 0.50
CA PRO A 110 -11.93 -6.44 -0.19
C PRO A 110 -11.09 -5.18 -0.44
N PHE A 111 -11.72 -4.05 -0.76
CA PHE A 111 -11.04 -2.78 -0.98
C PHE A 111 -10.44 -2.22 0.31
N ILE A 112 -11.20 -2.19 1.41
CA ILE A 112 -10.71 -1.72 2.72
C ILE A 112 -9.53 -2.56 3.21
N LEU A 113 -9.60 -3.89 3.06
CA LEU A 113 -8.50 -4.78 3.42
C LEU A 113 -7.28 -4.55 2.53
N THR A 114 -7.47 -4.25 1.25
CA THR A 114 -6.38 -3.91 0.33
C THR A 114 -5.71 -2.60 0.74
N LEU A 115 -6.48 -1.57 1.14
CA LEU A 115 -5.90 -0.34 1.71
C LEU A 115 -5.06 -0.65 2.95
N GLY A 116 -5.57 -1.51 3.85
CA GLY A 116 -4.82 -1.96 5.03
C GLY A 116 -3.53 -2.69 4.66
N LEU A 117 -3.57 -3.56 3.63
CA LEU A 117 -2.40 -4.30 3.15
C LEU A 117 -1.34 -3.36 2.58
N ILE A 118 -1.75 -2.38 1.76
CA ILE A 118 -0.85 -1.38 1.18
C ILE A 118 -0.26 -0.49 2.28
N PHE A 119 -1.09 -0.01 3.21
CA PHE A 119 -0.63 0.78 4.36
C PHE A 119 0.40 0.02 5.21
N LEU A 120 0.15 -1.27 5.47
CA LEU A 120 1.06 -2.13 6.20
C LEU A 120 2.39 -2.32 5.46
N GLY A 121 2.35 -2.50 4.14
CA GLY A 121 3.55 -2.57 3.29
C GLY A 121 4.40 -1.31 3.37
N PHE A 122 3.78 -0.12 3.20
CA PHE A 122 4.47 1.16 3.35
C PHE A 122 5.04 1.38 4.75
N SER A 123 4.27 1.03 5.79
CA SER A 123 4.74 1.11 7.18
C SER A 123 5.93 0.21 7.43
N GLY A 124 5.92 -1.02 6.92
CA GLY A 124 7.04 -1.95 7.03
C GLY A 124 8.33 -1.42 6.40
N LEU A 125 8.23 -0.78 5.23
CA LEU A 125 9.36 -0.09 4.60
C LEU A 125 9.83 1.09 5.45
N GLY A 126 8.93 1.95 5.93
CA GLY A 126 9.27 3.11 6.74
C GLY A 126 9.99 2.75 8.05
N ILE A 127 9.50 1.75 8.78
CA ILE A 127 10.11 1.28 10.04
C ILE A 127 11.49 0.64 9.79
N SER A 128 11.70 0.07 8.60
CA SER A 128 12.98 -0.52 8.21
C SER A 128 14.07 0.52 7.99
N VAL A 129 13.72 1.70 7.46
CA VAL A 129 14.67 2.78 7.13
C VAL A 129 14.90 3.70 8.35
N TRP A 130 13.93 3.82 9.26
CA TRP A 130 14.05 4.62 10.49
C TRP A 130 15.33 4.34 11.29
N PRO A 131 16.04 5.35 11.84
CA PRO A 131 15.74 6.79 11.84
C PRO A 131 16.25 7.53 10.60
N ASN A 132 16.85 6.80 9.66
CA ASN A 132 17.38 7.37 8.44
C ASN A 132 16.28 7.55 7.40
N ILE A 133 16.46 8.52 6.50
CA ILE A 133 15.61 8.68 5.32
C ILE A 133 16.36 8.26 4.05
N ILE A 134 17.69 8.47 4.04
CA ILE A 134 18.60 7.92 3.03
C ILE A 134 19.72 7.19 3.80
N PRO A 135 19.58 5.86 4.02
CA PRO A 135 20.57 5.08 4.73
C PRO A 135 21.93 5.04 4.00
N PRO A 136 23.05 4.96 4.74
CA PRO A 136 23.16 5.02 6.20
C PRO A 136 23.38 6.44 6.75
N ASN A 137 23.57 7.45 5.88
CA ASN A 137 24.24 8.69 6.26
C ASN A 137 23.30 9.87 6.56
N ILE A 138 22.06 9.85 6.08
CA ILE A 138 21.14 10.99 6.23
C ILE A 138 19.98 10.59 7.12
N SER A 139 19.98 11.14 8.34
CA SER A 139 18.90 10.96 9.28
C SER A 139 17.67 11.80 8.91
N LEU A 140 16.51 11.45 9.44
CA LEU A 140 15.30 12.26 9.31
C LEU A 140 15.52 13.70 9.80
N TRP A 141 16.36 13.88 10.82
CA TRP A 141 16.67 15.17 11.42
C TRP A 141 17.61 16.00 10.55
N ASP A 142 18.58 15.36 9.90
CA ASP A 142 19.51 16.04 8.99
C ASP A 142 18.80 16.53 7.71
N ALA A 143 17.80 15.78 7.27
CA ALA A 143 16.96 16.14 6.12
C ALA A 143 15.81 17.10 6.50
N ALA A 144 15.62 17.42 7.78
CA ALA A 144 14.50 18.23 8.23
C ALA A 144 14.71 19.72 7.92
N ALA A 145 13.63 20.40 7.51
CA ALA A 145 13.65 21.85 7.36
C ALA A 145 13.90 22.55 8.72
N PRO A 146 14.42 23.78 8.72
CA PRO A 146 14.60 24.55 9.95
C PRO A 146 13.29 24.66 10.77
N PRO A 147 13.35 24.65 12.11
CA PRO A 147 12.16 24.66 12.96
C PRO A 147 11.19 25.82 12.67
N SER A 148 11.71 26.99 12.31
CA SER A 148 10.88 28.16 11.94
C SER A 148 10.00 27.90 10.73
N SER A 149 10.53 27.24 9.69
CA SER A 149 9.76 26.86 8.49
C SER A 149 8.72 25.78 8.82
N GLN A 150 9.05 24.82 9.70
CA GLN A 150 8.12 23.78 10.12
C GLN A 150 6.93 24.37 10.88
N VAL A 151 7.19 25.25 11.86
CA VAL A 151 6.15 25.92 12.65
C VAL A 151 5.29 26.83 11.77
N PHE A 152 5.85 27.44 10.73
CA PHE A 152 5.08 28.22 9.76
C PHE A 152 4.16 27.34 8.89
N MET A 153 4.62 26.17 8.45
CA MET A 153 3.84 25.26 7.61
C MET A 153 2.75 24.49 8.40
N LEU A 154 2.97 24.26 9.70
CA LEU A 154 2.12 23.43 10.54
C LEU A 154 0.65 23.91 10.62
N PRO A 155 0.32 25.20 10.85
CA PRO A 155 -1.06 25.67 10.84
C PRO A 155 -1.76 25.45 9.50
N GLY A 156 -1.04 25.69 8.38
CA GLY A 156 -1.55 25.45 7.04
C GLY A 156 -1.88 23.97 6.82
N ALA A 157 -0.99 23.07 7.21
CA ALA A 157 -1.22 21.64 7.15
C ALA A 157 -2.41 21.19 8.04
N LEU A 158 -2.49 21.71 9.26
CA LEU A 158 -3.57 21.40 10.22
C LEU A 158 -4.95 21.85 9.73
N LEU A 159 -5.05 22.89 8.90
CA LEU A 159 -6.31 23.36 8.33
C LEU A 159 -6.61 22.68 6.98
N ILE A 160 -5.64 22.61 6.09
CA ILE A 160 -5.84 22.13 4.71
C ILE A 160 -6.06 20.62 4.68
N ILE A 161 -5.33 19.82 5.47
CA ILE A 161 -5.47 18.35 5.45
C ILE A 161 -6.89 17.92 5.84
N PRO A 162 -7.50 18.41 6.95
CA PRO A 162 -8.87 18.07 7.28
C PRO A 162 -9.88 18.49 6.20
N VAL A 163 -9.70 19.65 5.57
CA VAL A 163 -10.58 20.11 4.48
C VAL A 163 -10.52 19.17 3.28
N ILE A 164 -9.31 18.78 2.85
CA ILE A 164 -9.12 17.82 1.75
C ILE A 164 -9.76 16.48 2.09
N LEU A 165 -9.57 15.98 3.32
CA LEU A 165 -10.16 14.72 3.77
C LEU A 165 -11.70 14.80 3.82
N MET A 166 -12.26 15.91 4.30
CA MET A 166 -13.71 16.12 4.38
C MET A 166 -14.32 16.17 2.98
N TYR A 167 -13.73 16.93 2.06
CA TYR A 167 -14.18 16.98 0.66
C TYR A 167 -14.07 15.62 -0.01
N THR A 168 -12.98 14.88 0.23
CA THR A 168 -12.80 13.53 -0.32
C THR A 168 -13.86 12.59 0.23
N ALA A 169 -14.07 12.56 1.55
CA ALA A 169 -15.10 11.72 2.18
C ALA A 169 -16.51 12.07 1.68
N TRP A 170 -16.82 13.35 1.53
CA TRP A 170 -18.08 13.83 0.97
C TRP A 170 -18.28 13.34 -0.47
N SER A 171 -17.26 13.48 -1.32
CA SER A 171 -17.28 12.95 -2.69
C SER A 171 -17.57 11.45 -2.73
N TYR A 172 -16.89 10.64 -1.89
CA TYR A 172 -17.17 9.21 -1.76
C TYR A 172 -18.59 8.90 -1.26
N TYR A 173 -19.12 9.73 -0.34
CA TYR A 173 -20.47 9.58 0.18
C TYR A 173 -21.54 9.87 -0.88
N VAL A 174 -21.38 10.98 -1.61
CA VAL A 174 -22.29 11.39 -2.69
C VAL A 174 -22.28 10.37 -3.82
N PHE A 175 -21.10 9.91 -4.25
CA PHE A 175 -20.96 8.95 -5.35
C PHE A 175 -20.94 7.50 -4.90
N ARG A 176 -21.54 7.14 -3.76
CA ARG A 176 -21.48 5.77 -3.21
C ARG A 176 -22.17 4.70 -4.05
N GLY A 177 -23.09 5.11 -4.94
CA GLY A 177 -23.80 4.22 -5.85
C GLY A 177 -22.87 3.38 -6.73
N LYS A 178 -23.41 2.27 -7.24
CA LYS A 178 -22.75 1.46 -8.27
C LYS A 178 -23.16 1.96 -9.63
N VAL A 179 -22.29 1.81 -10.61
CA VAL A 179 -22.55 2.24 -11.99
C VAL A 179 -23.22 1.10 -12.73
N SER A 180 -24.48 1.29 -13.14
CA SER A 180 -25.21 0.34 -14.00
C SER A 180 -25.04 0.74 -15.47
N GLY A 181 -24.88 -0.25 -16.36
CA GLY A 181 -24.75 -0.02 -17.80
C GLY A 181 -25.99 0.57 -18.48
N SER A 182 -27.13 0.64 -17.79
CA SER A 182 -28.39 1.20 -18.30
C SER A 182 -28.50 2.72 -18.16
N GLU A 183 -27.58 3.39 -17.45
CA GLU A 183 -27.62 4.85 -17.24
C GLU A 183 -26.79 5.65 -18.27
N GLY A 184 -26.17 4.96 -19.24
CA GLY A 184 -25.26 5.56 -20.23
C GLY A 184 -25.77 5.59 -21.68
N TYR A 185 -27.01 5.19 -21.95
CA TYR A 185 -27.62 5.24 -23.29
C TYR A 185 -28.89 6.08 -23.25
N HIS A 186 -28.72 7.38 -23.45
CA HIS A 186 -29.70 8.25 -24.08
C HIS A 186 -29.17 8.64 -25.46
#